data_AF-A0AAP0E0X8-F1
#
_entry.id   AF-A0AAP0E0X8-F1
#
_cell.length_a   1.000
_cell.length_b   1.000
_cell.length_c   1.000
_cell.angle_alpha   90.00
_cell.angle_beta   90.00
_cell.angle_gamma   90.00
#
_symmetry.space_group_name_H-M   'P 1'
#
loop_
_entity.id
_entity.type
_entity.pdbx_description
1 polymer ?
#
loop_
_entity_poly.entity_id
_entity_poly.type
_entity_poly.pdbx_seq_one_letter_code
_entity_poly.pdbx_strand_id
1 'polypeptide(L)'
;MEEARDFPPGLKQANLKKSFKLGIRSLLTACSKEEFLKAFPTFDKAKQEYLYQLFIQVIASLHDNVEEEFESICYETKVGAALDTVEGLVEEKSLDVLSDDTANFVDVKQAVSRAKKDEISYLTNMLKMVVQHNQAMRVRVESLKKEKRDSSVTTDIIDKLNRNSNYAQPPKG
;
A
#
# COMPACT_ATOMS: atom_id res chain seq x y z
N MET A 1 22.34 33.52 -1.14
CA MET A 1 21.21 34.02 -1.94
C MET A 1 21.07 33.06 -3.09
N GLU A 2 20.12 32.14 -2.99
CA GLU A 2 19.84 31.15 -4.02
C GLU A 2 18.89 31.81 -5.02
N GLU A 3 19.38 32.02 -6.25
CA GLU A 3 18.57 32.57 -7.34
C GLU A 3 17.39 31.64 -7.61
N ALA A 4 16.18 32.15 -7.39
CA ALA A 4 14.97 31.51 -7.86
C ALA A 4 15.04 31.42 -9.38
N ARG A 5 15.32 30.21 -9.90
CA ARG A 5 15.22 29.94 -11.33
C ARG A 5 13.76 30.12 -11.71
N ASP A 6 13.46 31.22 -12.40
CA ASP A 6 12.16 31.53 -12.95
C ASP A 6 11.94 30.59 -14.14
N PHE A 7 11.49 29.37 -13.85
CA PHE A 7 11.03 28.46 -14.89
C PHE A 7 9.71 29.00 -15.45
N PRO A 8 9.52 28.97 -16.78
CA PRO A 8 8.25 29.37 -17.37
C PRO A 8 7.11 28.53 -16.76
N PRO A 9 5.92 29.12 -16.52
CA PRO A 9 4.77 28.44 -15.95
C PRO A 9 4.49 27.10 -16.63
N GLY A 10 4.27 26.04 -15.85
CA GLY A 10 3.84 24.76 -16.38
C GLY A 10 2.51 24.87 -17.12
N LEU A 11 2.25 23.93 -18.03
CA LEU A 11 1.02 23.92 -18.83
C LEU A 11 -0.22 23.86 -17.93
N LYS A 12 -0.14 23.16 -16.79
CA LYS A 12 -1.24 23.08 -15.82
C LYS A 12 -1.55 24.42 -15.17
N GLN A 13 -0.53 25.18 -14.77
CA GLN A 13 -0.70 26.52 -14.22
C GLN A 13 -1.32 27.47 -15.26
N ALA A 14 -0.81 27.46 -16.50
CA ALA A 14 -1.34 28.28 -17.57
C ALA A 14 -2.81 27.94 -17.89
N ASN A 15 -3.16 26.65 -17.89
CA ASN A 15 -4.53 26.20 -18.09
C ASN A 15 -5.48 26.61 -16.97
N LEU A 16 -5.02 26.58 -15.72
CA LEU A 16 -5.80 27.08 -14.57
C LEU A 16 -6.15 28.56 -14.77
N LYS A 17 -5.15 29.40 -15.02
CA LYS A 17 -5.34 30.85 -15.26
C LYS A 17 -6.28 31.10 -16.43
N LYS A 18 -6.08 30.41 -17.55
CA LYS A 18 -6.92 30.53 -18.74
C LYS A 18 -8.37 30.14 -18.45
N SER A 19 -8.59 29.04 -17.75
CA SER A 19 -9.93 28.55 -17.41
C SER A 19 -10.66 29.51 -16.48
N PHE A 20 -9.96 30.06 -15.49
CA PHE A 20 -10.50 31.08 -14.60
C PHE A 20 -10.95 32.33 -15.36
N LYS A 21 -10.07 32.90 -16.20
CA LYS A 21 -10.38 34.08 -17.02
C LYS A 21 -11.57 33.85 -17.95
N LEU A 22 -11.66 32.67 -18.56
CA LEU A 22 -12.81 32.30 -19.40
C LEU A 22 -14.11 32.22 -18.58
N GLY A 23 -14.05 31.65 -17.37
CA GLY A 23 -15.19 31.52 -16.47
C GLY A 23 -15.70 32.88 -16.00
N ILE A 24 -14.82 33.74 -15.48
CA ILE A 24 -15.21 35.05 -14.97
C ILE A 24 -15.72 35.97 -16.07
N ARG A 25 -15.08 35.97 -17.25
CA ARG A 25 -15.56 36.74 -18.40
C ARG A 25 -16.97 36.31 -18.78
N SER A 26 -17.20 35.00 -18.89
CA SER A 26 -18.52 34.47 -19.25
C SER A 26 -19.60 34.86 -18.23
N LEU A 27 -19.27 34.84 -16.94
CA LEU A 27 -20.18 35.23 -15.86
C LEU A 27 -20.50 36.73 -15.91
N LEU A 28 -19.47 37.58 -16.04
CA LEU A 28 -19.60 39.03 -15.96
C LEU A 28 -20.17 39.66 -17.25
N THR A 29 -20.09 38.98 -18.39
CA THR A 29 -20.65 39.44 -19.67
C THR A 29 -21.95 38.71 -20.06
N ALA A 30 -22.57 37.97 -19.16
CA ALA A 30 -23.80 37.22 -19.45
C ALA A 30 -25.03 38.12 -19.65
N CYS A 31 -25.04 39.31 -19.03
CA CYS A 31 -26.17 40.23 -19.07
C CYS A 31 -26.14 41.07 -20.35
N SER A 32 -27.16 40.93 -21.19
CA SER A 32 -27.33 41.81 -22.36
C SER A 32 -27.85 43.19 -21.96
N LYS A 33 -27.62 44.18 -22.84
CA LYS A 33 -28.18 45.53 -22.65
C LYS A 33 -29.70 45.48 -22.55
N GLU A 34 -30.36 44.69 -23.39
CA GLU A 34 -31.81 44.56 -23.41
C GLU A 34 -32.37 44.00 -22.11
N GLU A 35 -31.73 42.98 -21.53
CA GLU A 35 -32.12 42.42 -20.23
C GLU A 35 -31.92 43.42 -19.10
N PHE A 36 -30.80 44.15 -19.13
CA PHE A 36 -30.53 45.20 -18.16
C PHE A 36 -31.61 46.29 -18.20
N LEU A 37 -31.95 46.80 -19.39
CA LEU A 37 -32.96 47.85 -19.55
C LEU A 37 -34.36 47.38 -19.11
N LYS A 38 -34.71 46.12 -19.36
CA LYS A 38 -35.98 45.52 -18.90
C LYS A 38 -36.11 45.48 -17.37
N ALA A 39 -35.01 45.46 -16.64
CA ALA A 39 -35.02 45.52 -15.17
C ALA A 39 -35.40 46.91 -14.62
N PHE A 40 -35.29 47.97 -15.45
CA PHE A 40 -35.57 49.35 -15.07
C PHE A 40 -36.64 50.00 -15.96
N PRO A 41 -37.86 49.43 -16.07
CA PRO A 41 -38.87 49.87 -17.02
C PRO A 41 -39.48 51.25 -16.68
N THR A 42 -39.37 51.68 -15.42
CA THR A 42 -39.89 52.96 -14.93
C THR A 42 -39.00 54.15 -15.27
N PHE A 43 -37.76 53.90 -15.71
CA PHE A 43 -36.82 54.95 -16.06
C PHE A 43 -37.00 55.37 -17.51
N ASP A 44 -36.85 56.67 -17.76
CA ASP A 44 -36.75 57.17 -19.12
C ASP A 44 -35.47 56.67 -19.82
N LYS A 45 -35.44 56.77 -21.14
CA LYS A 45 -34.32 56.26 -21.96
C LYS A 45 -32.97 56.89 -21.60
N ALA A 46 -32.95 58.16 -21.17
CA ALA A 46 -31.71 58.84 -20.83
C ALA A 46 -31.11 58.29 -19.52
N LYS A 47 -31.95 58.10 -18.50
CA LYS A 47 -31.54 57.47 -17.23
C LYS A 47 -31.14 56.02 -17.42
N GLN A 48 -31.87 55.29 -18.26
CA GLN A 48 -31.55 53.92 -18.63
C GLN A 48 -30.16 53.80 -19.28
N GLU A 49 -29.83 54.68 -20.22
CA GLU A 49 -28.51 54.69 -20.85
C GLU A 49 -27.41 55.04 -19.84
N TYR A 50 -27.62 56.06 -19.00
CA TYR A 50 -26.66 56.44 -17.97
C TYR A 50 -26.40 55.30 -16.98
N LEU A 51 -27.45 54.62 -16.53
CA LEU A 51 -27.34 53.49 -15.62
C LEU A 51 -26.62 52.30 -16.26
N TYR A 52 -26.84 52.05 -17.55
CA TYR A 52 -26.13 51.01 -18.28
C TYR A 52 -24.63 51.33 -18.44
N GLN A 53 -24.27 52.60 -18.66
CA GLN A 53 -22.86 53.02 -18.66
C GLN A 53 -22.20 52.79 -17.29
N LEU A 54 -22.90 53.13 -16.20
CA LEU A 54 -22.41 52.85 -14.85
C LEU A 54 -22.26 51.34 -14.61
N PHE A 55 -23.21 50.52 -15.07
CA PHE A 55 -23.12 49.07 -15.00
C PHE A 55 -21.88 48.54 -15.70
N ILE A 56 -21.57 49.00 -16.92
CA ILE A 56 -20.34 48.61 -17.63
C ILE A 56 -19.10 48.96 -16.80
N GLN A 57 -19.05 50.15 -16.20
CA GLN A 57 -17.92 50.56 -15.36
C GLN A 57 -17.75 49.66 -14.14
N VAL A 58 -18.85 49.33 -13.46
CA VAL A 58 -18.85 48.40 -12.32
C VAL A 58 -18.36 47.01 -12.75
N ILE A 59 -18.84 46.50 -13.88
CA ILE A 59 -18.44 45.19 -14.39
C ILE A 59 -16.96 45.16 -14.77
N ALA A 60 -16.44 46.21 -15.42
CA ALA A 60 -15.02 46.31 -15.74
C ALA A 60 -14.15 46.34 -14.48
N SER A 61 -14.49 47.19 -13.51
CA SER A 61 -13.74 47.26 -12.24
C SER A 61 -13.83 45.94 -11.46
N LEU A 62 -14.98 45.28 -11.46
CA LEU A 62 -15.14 43.98 -10.81
C LEU A 62 -14.29 42.91 -11.50
N HIS A 63 -14.20 42.93 -12.83
CA HIS A 63 -13.36 42.00 -13.59
C HIS A 63 -11.89 42.14 -13.20
N ASP A 64 -11.38 43.37 -13.14
CA ASP A 64 -10.00 43.65 -12.75
C ASP A 64 -9.72 43.22 -11.30
N ASN A 65 -10.60 43.59 -10.37
CA ASN A 65 -10.45 43.24 -8.94
C ASN A 65 -10.44 41.71 -8.74
N VAL A 66 -11.33 40.99 -9.43
CA VAL A 66 -11.41 39.52 -9.29
C VAL A 66 -10.19 38.83 -9.89
N GLU A 67 -9.65 39.33 -11.01
CA GLU A 67 -8.40 38.80 -11.57
C GLU A 67 -7.21 39.06 -10.65
N GLU A 68 -7.12 40.25 -10.04
CA GLU A 68 -6.06 40.59 -9.08
C GLU A 68 -6.12 39.70 -7.83
N GLU A 69 -7.30 39.56 -7.22
CA GLU A 69 -7.49 38.70 -6.05
C GLU A 69 -7.18 37.23 -6.36
N PHE A 70 -7.57 36.75 -7.54
CA PHE A 70 -7.23 35.38 -7.96
C PHE A 70 -5.72 35.17 -8.08
N GLU A 71 -5.00 36.12 -8.68
CA GLU A 71 -3.54 36.04 -8.79
C GLU A 71 -2.87 36.12 -7.41
N SER A 72 -3.37 36.98 -6.51
CA SER A 72 -2.93 37.06 -5.12
C SER A 72 -3.08 35.72 -4.40
N ILE A 73 -4.27 35.12 -4.47
CA ILE A 73 -4.54 33.80 -3.87
C ILE A 73 -3.63 32.72 -4.47
N CYS A 74 -3.42 32.72 -5.79
CA CYS A 74 -2.53 31.76 -6.45
C CYS A 74 -1.09 31.88 -5.96
N TYR A 75 -0.63 33.11 -5.75
CA TYR A 75 0.70 33.41 -5.21
C TYR A 75 0.82 32.96 -3.75
N GLU A 76 -0.11 33.37 -2.89
CA GLU A 76 -0.12 33.05 -1.46
C GLU A 76 -0.19 31.54 -1.19
N THR A 77 -1.06 30.84 -1.92
CA THR A 77 -1.25 29.39 -1.79
C THR A 77 -0.14 28.57 -2.46
N LYS A 78 0.72 29.21 -3.26
CA LYS A 78 1.75 28.56 -4.08
C LYS A 78 1.18 27.47 -5.00
N VAL A 79 -0.07 27.62 -5.44
CA VAL A 79 -0.74 26.62 -6.29
C VAL A 79 -0.01 26.42 -7.63
N GLY A 80 0.61 27.47 -8.17
CA GLY A 80 1.43 27.37 -9.39
C GLY A 80 2.57 26.38 -9.23
N ALA A 81 3.42 26.57 -8.22
CA ALA A 81 4.54 25.67 -7.93
C ALA A 81 4.09 24.23 -7.63
N ALA A 82 2.94 24.06 -6.96
CA ALA A 82 2.36 22.75 -6.73
C ALA A 82 1.93 22.07 -8.04
N LEU A 83 1.28 22.81 -8.94
CA LEU A 83 0.89 22.30 -10.26
C LEU A 83 2.09 21.95 -11.13
N ASP A 84 3.15 22.78 -11.11
CA ASP A 84 4.40 22.52 -11.83
C ASP A 84 5.08 21.25 -11.31
N THR A 85 5.10 21.06 -9.98
CA THR A 85 5.62 19.83 -9.35
C THR A 85 4.83 18.60 -9.80
N VAL A 86 3.49 18.69 -9.79
CA VAL A 86 2.62 17.59 -10.23
C VAL A 86 2.78 17.32 -11.73
N GLU A 87 3.02 18.35 -12.54
CA GLU A 87 3.33 18.19 -13.97
C GLU A 87 4.65 17.44 -14.17
N GLY A 88 5.71 17.86 -13.48
CA GLY A 88 7.01 17.18 -13.52
C GLY A 88 6.96 15.73 -13.05
N LEU A 89 6.25 15.43 -11.96
CA LEU A 89 6.08 14.06 -11.46
C LEU A 89 5.30 13.16 -12.44
N VAL A 90 4.30 13.71 -13.13
CA VAL A 90 3.54 12.98 -14.15
C VAL A 90 4.41 12.70 -15.37
N GLU A 91 5.21 13.68 -15.80
CA GLU A 91 6.16 13.50 -16.90
C GLU A 91 7.23 12.47 -16.53
N GLU A 92 7.86 12.58 -15.36
CA GLU A 92 8.84 11.61 -14.84
C GLU A 92 8.26 10.20 -14.83
N LYS A 93 7.06 10.02 -14.28
CA LYS A 93 6.38 8.72 -14.25
C LYS A 93 6.04 8.18 -15.64
N SER A 94 5.73 9.05 -16.59
CA SER A 94 5.44 8.62 -17.96
C SER A 94 6.69 8.13 -18.71
N LEU A 95 7.87 8.62 -18.32
CA LEU A 95 9.16 8.26 -18.91
C LEU A 95 9.84 7.08 -18.20
N ASP A 96 9.50 6.83 -16.93
CA ASP A 96 10.00 5.68 -16.19
C ASP A 96 9.25 4.40 -16.58
N VAL A 97 9.67 3.84 -17.73
CA VAL A 97 9.22 2.55 -18.29
C VAL A 97 9.46 1.38 -17.34
N LEU A 98 10.32 1.54 -16.31
CA LEU A 98 10.64 0.51 -15.32
C LEU A 98 9.86 0.66 -14.01
N SER A 99 9.12 1.77 -13.80
CA SER A 99 8.34 2.00 -12.57
C SER A 99 6.98 1.32 -12.53
N ASP A 100 6.71 0.39 -13.44
CA ASP A 100 5.49 -0.39 -13.40
C ASP A 100 5.46 -1.10 -12.03
N ASP A 101 4.53 -0.70 -11.15
CA ASP A 101 4.40 -1.22 -9.77
C ASP A 101 4.30 -2.75 -9.74
N THR A 102 3.98 -3.35 -10.89
CA THR A 102 3.98 -4.77 -11.19
C THR A 102 5.36 -5.44 -11.05
N ALA A 103 6.46 -4.78 -11.45
CA ALA A 103 7.80 -5.35 -11.41
C ALA A 103 8.29 -5.57 -9.97
N ASN A 104 8.15 -4.56 -9.12
CA ASN A 104 8.49 -4.65 -7.69
C ASN A 104 7.66 -5.72 -6.97
N PHE A 105 6.36 -5.83 -7.31
CA PHE A 105 5.49 -6.84 -6.72
C PHE A 105 5.87 -8.27 -7.13
N VAL A 106 6.26 -8.48 -8.40
CA VAL A 106 6.69 -9.78 -8.90
C VAL A 106 7.99 -10.23 -8.23
N ASP A 107 8.96 -9.34 -8.05
CA ASP A 107 10.24 -9.66 -7.42
C ASP A 107 10.09 -10.01 -5.94
N VAL A 108 9.28 -9.24 -5.19
CA VAL A 108 8.98 -9.55 -3.77
C VAL A 108 8.27 -10.89 -3.65
N LYS A 109 7.29 -11.16 -4.53
CA LYS A 109 6.57 -12.44 -4.55
C LYS A 109 7.52 -13.61 -4.83
N GLN A 110 8.46 -13.45 -5.76
CA GLN A 110 9.41 -14.50 -6.09
C GLN A 110 10.40 -14.75 -4.94
N ALA A 111 10.92 -13.69 -4.31
CA ALA A 111 11.82 -13.80 -3.16
C ALA A 111 11.15 -14.51 -1.97
N VAL A 112 9.92 -14.10 -1.62
CA VAL A 112 9.12 -14.73 -0.56
C VAL A 112 8.83 -16.19 -0.86
N SER A 113 8.48 -16.51 -2.12
CA SER A 113 8.23 -17.89 -2.55
C SER A 113 9.47 -18.78 -2.42
N ARG A 114 10.66 -18.28 -2.81
CA ARG A 114 11.92 -19.01 -2.62
C ARG A 114 12.22 -19.25 -1.14
N ALA A 115 12.15 -18.19 -0.31
CA ALA A 115 12.41 -18.31 1.12
C ALA A 115 11.48 -19.32 1.79
N LYS A 116 10.18 -19.32 1.45
CA LYS A 116 9.22 -20.29 1.99
C LYS A 116 9.48 -21.71 1.51
N LYS A 117 9.91 -21.91 0.26
CA LYS A 117 10.28 -23.22 -0.27
C LYS A 117 11.49 -23.80 0.46
N ASP A 118 12.50 -22.97 0.72
CA ASP A 118 13.71 -23.38 1.43
C ASP A 118 13.41 -23.75 2.89
N GLU A 119 12.56 -22.96 3.55
CA GLU A 119 12.08 -23.23 4.92
C GLU A 119 11.31 -24.56 5.00
N ILE A 120 10.39 -24.82 4.07
CA ILE A 120 9.65 -26.10 4.00
C ILE A 120 10.62 -27.27 3.80
N SER A 121 11.60 -27.12 2.92
CA SER A 121 12.59 -28.17 2.64
C SER A 121 13.42 -28.49 3.88
N TYR A 122 13.87 -27.46 4.60
CA TYR A 122 14.60 -27.58 5.86
C TYR A 122 13.78 -28.32 6.94
N LEU A 123 12.53 -27.86 7.17
CA LEU A 123 11.65 -28.46 8.18
C LEU A 123 11.31 -29.92 7.84
N THR A 124 11.08 -30.22 6.57
CA THR A 124 10.81 -31.59 6.10
C THR A 124 12.01 -32.51 6.37
N ASN A 125 13.22 -32.03 6.12
CA ASN A 125 14.43 -32.82 6.37
C ASN A 125 14.64 -33.07 7.87
N MET A 126 14.45 -32.04 8.70
CA MET A 126 14.54 -32.17 10.15
C MET A 126 13.49 -33.16 10.70
N LEU A 127 12.25 -33.10 10.20
CA LEU A 127 11.19 -34.04 10.58
C LEU A 127 11.58 -35.48 10.21
N LYS A 128 12.11 -35.70 9.00
CA LYS A 128 12.59 -37.02 8.56
C LYS A 128 13.64 -37.59 9.50
N MET A 129 14.61 -36.78 9.92
CA MET A 129 15.66 -37.19 10.86
C MET A 129 15.08 -37.59 12.23
N VAL A 130 14.17 -36.79 12.77
CA VAL A 130 13.51 -37.09 14.06
C VAL A 130 12.66 -38.37 13.97
N VAL A 131 11.93 -38.56 12.87
CA VAL A 131 11.14 -39.79 12.65
C VAL A 131 12.05 -41.02 12.60
N GLN A 132 13.16 -40.96 11.86
CA GLN A 132 14.13 -42.06 11.78
C GLN A 132 14.75 -42.38 13.14
N HIS A 133 15.12 -41.35 13.90
CA HIS A 133 15.66 -41.52 15.25
C HIS A 133 14.63 -42.18 16.19
N ASN A 134 13.38 -41.71 16.17
CA ASN A 134 12.29 -42.29 16.97
C ASN A 134 12.00 -43.75 16.58
N GLN A 135 12.08 -44.08 15.29
CA GLN A 135 11.94 -45.46 14.81
C GLN A 135 13.04 -46.35 15.40
N ALA A 136 14.30 -45.91 15.33
CA ALA A 136 15.45 -46.65 15.87
C ALA A 136 15.33 -46.86 17.39
N MET A 137 14.91 -45.82 18.12
CA MET A 137 14.67 -45.91 19.56
C MET A 137 13.55 -46.89 19.90
N ARG A 138 12.45 -46.88 19.15
CA ARG A 138 11.35 -47.84 19.33
C ARG A 138 11.82 -49.28 19.13
N VAL A 139 12.60 -49.55 18.08
CA VAL A 139 13.19 -50.87 17.82
C VAL A 139 14.07 -51.31 19.00
N ARG A 140 14.92 -50.42 19.51
CA ARG A 140 15.78 -50.72 20.67
C ARG A 140 14.97 -51.04 21.93
N VAL A 141 13.92 -50.28 22.21
CA VAL A 141 13.03 -50.51 23.37
C VAL A 141 12.33 -51.88 23.27
N GLU A 142 11.84 -52.25 22.10
CA GLU A 142 11.20 -53.56 21.91
C GLU A 142 12.19 -54.73 22.05
N SER A 143 13.42 -54.60 21.55
CA SER A 143 14.47 -55.61 21.77
C SER A 143 14.80 -55.81 23.24
N LEU A 144 14.97 -54.72 24.00
CA LEU A 144 15.24 -54.79 25.45
C LEU A 144 14.07 -55.38 26.24
N LYS A 145 12.82 -55.07 25.85
CA LYS A 145 11.63 -55.70 26.44
C LYS A 145 11.61 -57.22 26.21
N LYS A 146 12.00 -57.67 25.01
CA LYS A 146 12.05 -59.10 24.68
C LYS A 146 13.12 -59.81 25.50
N GLU A 147 14.35 -59.28 25.53
CA GLU A 147 15.44 -59.81 26.35
C GLU A 147 15.07 -59.92 27.83
N LYS A 148 14.41 -58.90 28.39
CA LYS A 148 13.91 -58.93 29.77
C LYS A 148 12.88 -60.05 30.00
N ARG A 149 11.97 -60.30 29.06
CA ARG A 149 11.01 -61.41 29.16
C ARG A 149 11.71 -62.76 29.09
N ASP A 150 12.65 -62.92 28.17
CA ASP A 150 13.39 -64.17 27.98
C ASP A 150 14.25 -64.49 29.22
N SER A 151 14.89 -63.48 29.83
CA SER A 151 15.62 -63.62 31.09
C SER A 151 14.70 -64.00 32.27
N SER A 152 13.51 -63.42 32.37
CA SER A 152 12.51 -63.77 33.39
C SER A 152 12.03 -65.22 33.27
N VAL A 153 11.91 -65.75 32.04
CA VAL A 153 11.54 -67.15 31.80
C VAL A 153 12.67 -68.07 32.26
N THR A 154 13.93 -67.72 32.00
CA THR A 154 15.08 -68.52 32.48
C THR A 154 15.20 -68.52 34.00
N THR A 155 14.94 -67.41 34.68
CA THR A 155 14.94 -67.38 36.16
C THR A 155 13.80 -68.20 36.74
N ASP A 156 12.60 -68.20 36.14
CA ASP A 156 11.48 -69.03 36.60
C ASP A 156 11.76 -70.54 36.41
N ILE A 157 12.49 -70.92 35.35
CA ILE A 157 12.95 -72.30 35.13
C ILE A 157 14.01 -72.70 36.17
N ILE A 158 14.98 -71.82 36.45
CA ILE A 158 16.04 -72.07 37.45
C ILE A 158 15.44 -72.18 38.85
N ASP A 159 14.48 -71.33 39.22
CA ASP A 159 13.79 -71.40 40.51
C ASP A 159 12.98 -72.70 40.66
N LYS A 160 12.35 -73.18 39.59
CA LYS A 160 11.71 -74.51 39.58
C LYS A 160 12.71 -75.65 39.71
N LEU A 161 13.87 -75.56 39.07
CA LEU A 161 14.93 -76.58 39.16
C LEU A 161 15.53 -76.65 40.58
N ASN A 162 15.79 -75.50 41.20
CA ASN A 162 16.29 -75.42 42.57
C ASN A 162 15.31 -75.98 43.60
N ARG A 163 13.99 -75.82 43.38
CA ARG A 163 12.97 -76.47 44.22
C ARG A 163 12.96 -78.00 44.07
N ASN A 164 13.28 -78.52 42.89
CA ASN A 164 13.30 -79.96 42.62
C ASN A 164 14.62 -80.65 43.03
N SER A 165 15.73 -79.90 43.18
CA SER A 165 17.04 -80.42 43.58
C SER A 165 17.16 -80.72 45.09
N ASN A 166 16.28 -80.17 45.93
CA ASN A 166 16.29 -80.37 47.39
C ASN A 166 15.70 -81.72 47.87
N TYR A 167 15.58 -82.72 46.99
CA TYR A 167 15.19 -84.09 47.34
C TYR A 167 16.19 -85.12 46.78
N ALA A 168 17.47 -85.00 47.11
CA ALA A 168 18.44 -86.06 46.90
C ALA A 168 19.56 -86.02 47.94
N GLN A 169 19.20 -86.28 49.20
CA GLN A 169 20.16 -86.63 50.24
C GLN A 169 19.80 -88.03 50.78
N PRO A 170 20.63 -89.06 50.56
CA PRO A 170 20.37 -90.39 51.09
C PRO A 170 20.71 -90.44 52.59
N PRO A 171 19.93 -91.14 53.43
CA PRO A 171 20.26 -91.28 54.85
C PRO A 171 21.49 -92.18 55.01
N LYS A 172 22.46 -91.66 55.78
CA LYS A 172 23.58 -92.42 56.33
C LYS A 172 23.17 -92.97 57.70
N GLY A 173 23.42 -94.27 57.93
CA GLY A 173 23.54 -94.89 59.25
C GLY A 173 22.24 -95.17 59.97
#